data_AF-A0A1B7L387-F1
#
_entry.id   AF-A0A1B7L387-F1
#
_cell.length_a   1.000
_cell.length_b   1.000
_cell.length_c   1.000
_cell.angle_alpha   90.00
_cell.angle_beta   90.00
_cell.angle_gamma   90.00
#
_symmetry.space_group_name_H-M   'P 1'
#
loop_
_entity.id
_entity.type
_entity.pdbx_description
1 polymer ?
#
loop_
_entity_poly.entity_id
_entity_poly.type
_entity_poly.pdbx_seq_one_letter_code
_entity_poly.pdbx_strand_id
1 'polypeptide(L)'
;RWFDIGDGAWLSEADVDADIGQYDLDKLGFKAFEEPPTSDMTKSLHAGWIKAGFSRMAEWVRPERGIREKQVSDYYKALLRKMDSDNSGDLSGEELRHAVNYAELDVRDIAARMVVKHDSEWFGGSSHHRWRTFLKQLDPLCISYVRKWFDDMEWMSQVEAFSSGEPVWHMHPVIFLNALSDGEEMITYEQLKAMLPADKEKYVQIYLEPLNETMKLFEINTPLRKAHFMAQILHETGFFKYTEETASGKAYEGRSDLGNNQAGDGPLFKGRGLLQITGRDNYTKCQQYLRTKLNDNSFDITSTTAKASHLSNNPRYAALASGYFWRYIKPKLNSSADKDDIYWVSVYVNGWAVQKKPYYPDKAKEPNHMDDRVAKLSIAKNAFGLE
;
A
#
# COMPACT_ATOMS: atom_id res chain seq x y z
N ARG A 1 -21.29 22.49 9.38
CA ARG A 1 -21.14 21.48 10.46
C ARG A 1 -19.67 21.14 10.57
N TRP A 2 -19.24 20.49 11.65
CA TRP A 2 -17.86 20.04 11.82
C TRP A 2 -17.90 18.57 12.19
N PHE A 3 -17.03 17.79 11.55
CA PHE A 3 -16.87 16.37 11.83
C PHE A 3 -15.61 16.17 12.67
N ASP A 4 -15.74 15.50 13.80
CA ASP A 4 -14.59 15.02 14.57
C ASP A 4 -14.03 13.78 13.87
N ILE A 5 -12.79 13.89 13.38
CA ILE A 5 -12.12 12.81 12.64
C ILE A 5 -11.02 12.14 13.47
N GLY A 6 -10.93 12.44 14.78
CA GLY A 6 -9.92 11.89 15.69
C GLY A 6 -8.65 12.75 15.85
N ASP A 7 -7.85 12.42 16.86
CA ASP A 7 -6.58 13.09 17.22
C ASP A 7 -6.63 14.63 17.36
N GLY A 8 -7.78 15.15 17.79
CA GLY A 8 -8.00 16.59 17.95
C GLY A 8 -8.10 17.36 16.63
N ALA A 9 -8.20 16.65 15.49
CA ALA A 9 -8.45 17.22 14.19
C ALA A 9 -9.96 17.30 13.93
N TRP A 10 -10.39 18.48 13.52
CA TRP A 10 -11.78 18.78 13.18
C TRP A 10 -11.84 19.14 11.71
N LEU A 11 -12.68 18.44 10.96
CA LEU A 11 -12.89 18.70 9.54
C LEU A 11 -14.14 19.56 9.36
N SER A 12 -13.98 20.70 8.69
CA SER A 12 -15.12 21.54 8.33
C SER A 12 -15.97 20.81 7.28
N GLU A 13 -17.30 20.87 7.41
CA GLU A 13 -18.22 20.42 6.34
C GLU A 13 -17.96 21.12 5.01
N ALA A 14 -17.35 22.32 5.02
CA ALA A 14 -16.96 23.03 3.81
C ALA A 14 -15.63 22.54 3.19
N ASP A 15 -14.80 21.81 3.97
CA ASP A 15 -13.53 21.23 3.52
C ASP A 15 -13.68 19.75 3.11
N VAL A 16 -14.80 19.12 3.49
CA VAL A 16 -15.28 17.92 2.82
C VAL A 16 -15.77 18.38 1.46
N ASP A 17 -15.14 17.89 0.38
CA ASP A 17 -15.65 18.09 -0.97
C ASP A 17 -17.01 17.35 -1.05
N ALA A 18 -18.07 18.04 -0.63
CA ALA A 18 -19.44 17.52 -0.60
C ALA A 18 -19.98 17.27 -2.03
N ASP A 19 -19.19 17.68 -3.03
CA ASP A 19 -19.38 17.41 -4.45
C ASP A 19 -18.70 16.10 -4.90
N ILE A 20 -18.38 15.15 -3.99
CA ILE A 20 -18.36 13.73 -4.41
C ILE A 20 -19.81 13.35 -4.69
N GLY A 21 -20.27 13.65 -5.91
CA GLY A 21 -21.54 13.16 -6.39
C GLY A 21 -21.50 11.65 -6.50
N GLN A 22 -22.66 10.98 -6.49
CA GLN A 22 -22.76 9.56 -6.87
C GLN A 22 -22.03 9.26 -8.21
N TYR A 23 -21.93 10.28 -9.07
CA TYR A 23 -21.22 10.26 -10.35
C TYR A 23 -19.69 10.19 -10.25
N ASP A 24 -19.08 10.56 -9.13
CA ASP A 24 -17.62 10.45 -8.93
C ASP A 24 -17.22 9.05 -8.45
N LEU A 25 -18.07 8.43 -7.63
CA LEU A 25 -17.98 6.99 -7.33
C LEU A 25 -18.16 6.17 -8.60
N ASP A 26 -19.10 6.55 -9.47
CA ASP A 26 -19.28 5.92 -10.78
C ASP A 26 -18.01 5.95 -11.66
N LYS A 27 -17.25 7.07 -11.66
CA LYS A 27 -15.97 7.19 -12.39
C LYS A 27 -14.90 6.26 -11.85
N LEU A 28 -14.91 5.99 -10.54
CA LEU A 28 -14.02 5.03 -9.87
C LEU A 28 -14.51 3.58 -9.98
N GLY A 29 -15.64 3.37 -10.66
CA GLY A 29 -16.24 2.06 -10.86
C GLY A 29 -17.16 1.60 -9.71
N PHE A 30 -17.44 2.43 -8.73
CA PHE A 30 -18.42 2.07 -7.71
C PHE A 30 -19.83 2.31 -8.22
N LYS A 31 -20.77 1.47 -7.80
CA LYS A 31 -22.19 1.62 -8.17
C LYS A 31 -23.07 1.49 -6.96
N ALA A 32 -23.94 2.48 -6.79
CA ALA A 32 -24.93 2.51 -5.74
C ALA A 32 -26.28 1.97 -6.24
N PHE A 33 -26.83 1.01 -5.51
CA PHE A 33 -28.17 0.49 -5.70
C PHE A 33 -28.98 0.67 -4.44
N GLU A 34 -30.26 1.01 -4.57
CA GLU A 34 -31.17 1.11 -3.43
C GLU A 34 -32.33 0.14 -3.60
N GLU A 35 -32.57 -0.64 -2.55
CA GLU A 35 -33.72 -1.52 -2.44
C GLU A 35 -34.62 -1.02 -1.29
N PRO A 36 -35.93 -0.87 -1.52
CA PRO A 36 -36.87 -0.64 -0.44
C PRO A 36 -36.84 -1.76 0.61
N PRO A 37 -37.26 -1.49 1.85
CA PRO A 37 -37.37 -2.53 2.88
C PRO A 37 -38.20 -3.72 2.40
N THR A 38 -37.76 -4.94 2.73
CA THR A 38 -38.50 -6.16 2.45
C THR A 38 -39.19 -6.69 3.70
N SER A 39 -40.48 -6.97 3.58
CA SER A 39 -41.25 -7.64 4.62
C SER A 39 -41.03 -9.15 4.66
N ASP A 40 -40.27 -9.72 3.72
CA ASP A 40 -40.03 -11.17 3.60
C ASP A 40 -38.62 -11.48 3.08
N MET A 41 -37.78 -12.01 3.97
CA MET A 41 -36.38 -12.33 3.64
C MET A 41 -36.20 -13.53 2.72
N THR A 42 -37.23 -14.36 2.54
CA THR A 42 -37.17 -15.46 1.57
C THR A 42 -37.05 -14.95 0.13
N LYS A 43 -37.38 -13.66 -0.11
CA LYS A 43 -37.32 -13.01 -1.42
C LYS A 43 -36.02 -12.27 -1.68
N SER A 44 -35.05 -12.31 -0.77
CA SER A 44 -33.81 -11.54 -0.87
C SER A 44 -33.05 -11.79 -2.18
N LEU A 45 -33.05 -13.03 -2.68
CA LEU A 45 -32.42 -13.42 -3.95
C LEU A 45 -33.13 -12.85 -5.19
N HIS A 46 -34.38 -12.39 -5.05
CA HIS A 46 -35.17 -11.79 -6.13
C HIS A 46 -35.28 -10.27 -6.01
N ALA A 47 -34.47 -9.66 -5.13
CA ALA A 47 -34.46 -8.21 -4.94
C ALA A 47 -34.02 -7.48 -6.22
N GLY A 48 -34.60 -6.29 -6.45
CA GLY A 48 -34.34 -5.51 -7.66
C GLY A 48 -32.86 -5.15 -7.84
N TRP A 49 -32.16 -4.84 -6.75
CA TRP A 49 -30.74 -4.53 -6.76
C TRP A 49 -29.87 -5.69 -7.29
N ILE A 50 -30.24 -6.96 -7.05
CA ILE A 50 -29.49 -8.12 -7.55
C ILE A 50 -29.53 -8.10 -9.07
N LYS A 51 -30.74 -8.00 -9.64
CA LYS A 51 -30.93 -7.91 -11.09
C LYS A 51 -30.25 -6.67 -11.71
N ALA A 52 -30.28 -5.54 -11.01
CA ALA A 52 -29.62 -4.32 -11.44
C ALA A 52 -28.09 -4.45 -11.41
N GLY A 53 -27.53 -5.07 -10.37
CA GLY A 53 -26.11 -5.41 -10.26
C GLY A 53 -25.65 -6.31 -11.41
N PHE A 54 -26.44 -7.32 -11.75
CA PHE A 54 -26.18 -8.19 -12.91
C PHE A 54 -26.23 -7.46 -14.25
N SER A 55 -27.24 -6.62 -14.44
CA SER A 55 -27.36 -5.79 -15.64
C SER A 55 -26.13 -4.88 -15.79
N ARG A 56 -25.62 -4.34 -14.68
CA ARG A 56 -24.42 -3.51 -14.68
C ARG A 56 -23.15 -4.28 -15.05
N MET A 57 -23.02 -5.54 -14.62
CA MET A 57 -21.93 -6.42 -15.05
C MET A 57 -21.93 -6.61 -16.57
N ALA A 58 -23.10 -6.67 -17.21
CA ALA A 58 -23.21 -6.72 -18.66
C ALA A 58 -22.65 -5.45 -19.34
N GLU A 59 -22.96 -4.29 -18.75
CA GLU A 59 -22.62 -2.97 -19.31
C GLU A 59 -21.14 -2.65 -19.21
N TRP A 60 -20.46 -3.08 -18.14
CA TRP A 60 -19.03 -2.85 -17.95
C TRP A 60 -18.12 -3.55 -18.95
N VAL A 61 -18.67 -4.55 -19.64
CA VAL A 61 -17.88 -5.40 -20.53
C VAL A 61 -17.88 -4.88 -21.99
N ARG A 62 -18.52 -3.73 -22.33
CA ARG A 62 -18.39 -3.06 -23.66
C ARG A 62 -18.68 -1.55 -23.67
N PRO A 63 -18.13 -0.70 -24.60
CA PRO A 63 -17.16 -0.94 -25.69
C PRO A 63 -16.04 0.14 -25.85
N GLU A 64 -14.76 -0.23 -25.75
CA GLU A 64 -13.65 0.57 -26.37
C GLU A 64 -12.60 -0.27 -27.11
N ARG A 65 -12.79 -1.59 -27.31
CA ARG A 65 -11.85 -2.40 -28.09
C ARG A 65 -12.57 -3.17 -29.20
N GLY A 66 -12.52 -2.59 -30.41
CA GLY A 66 -13.09 -3.14 -31.63
C GLY A 66 -12.63 -4.55 -31.96
N ILE A 67 -13.46 -5.24 -32.76
CA ILE A 67 -13.25 -6.56 -33.39
C ILE A 67 -13.62 -7.81 -32.54
N ARG A 68 -13.69 -7.75 -31.19
CA ARG A 68 -14.18 -8.89 -30.35
C ARG A 68 -15.70 -8.88 -30.08
N GLU A 69 -16.47 -8.18 -30.91
CA GLU A 69 -17.87 -7.79 -30.65
C GLU A 69 -18.95 -8.86 -30.89
N LYS A 70 -18.65 -10.05 -31.41
CA LYS A 70 -19.61 -11.17 -31.37
C LYS A 70 -19.31 -12.12 -30.22
N GLN A 71 -18.05 -12.51 -30.10
CA GLN A 71 -17.60 -13.48 -29.10
C GLN A 71 -17.87 -13.05 -27.65
N VAL A 72 -17.72 -11.78 -27.28
CA VAL A 72 -17.96 -11.35 -25.88
C VAL A 72 -19.46 -11.32 -25.52
N SER A 73 -20.35 -11.08 -26.48
CA SER A 73 -21.81 -11.09 -26.25
C SER A 73 -22.32 -12.53 -26.15
N ASP A 74 -21.79 -13.42 -26.98
CA ASP A 74 -22.09 -14.85 -26.91
C ASP A 74 -21.46 -15.49 -25.67
N TYR A 75 -20.25 -15.06 -25.27
CA TYR A 75 -19.60 -15.43 -24.02
C TYR A 75 -20.41 -14.96 -22.81
N TYR A 76 -20.94 -13.74 -22.80
CA TYR A 76 -21.79 -13.22 -21.73
C TYR A 76 -23.15 -13.93 -21.64
N LYS A 77 -23.79 -14.21 -22.79
CA LYS A 77 -24.99 -15.07 -22.82
C LYS A 77 -24.69 -16.47 -22.32
N ALA A 78 -23.51 -17.01 -22.63
CA ALA A 78 -23.04 -18.28 -22.09
C ALA A 78 -22.71 -18.18 -20.58
N LEU A 79 -22.27 -17.01 -20.10
CA LEU A 79 -21.99 -16.69 -18.70
C LEU A 79 -23.28 -16.68 -17.88
N LEU A 80 -24.28 -15.92 -18.33
CA LEU A 80 -25.60 -15.89 -17.74
C LEU A 80 -26.24 -17.28 -17.74
N ARG A 81 -26.09 -18.07 -18.82
CA ARG A 81 -26.55 -19.46 -18.87
C ARG A 81 -25.74 -20.43 -18.00
N LYS A 82 -24.47 -20.13 -17.71
CA LYS A 82 -23.65 -20.93 -16.78
C LYS A 82 -24.01 -20.62 -15.33
N MET A 83 -24.47 -19.40 -15.07
CA MET A 83 -24.93 -18.95 -13.76
C MET A 83 -26.38 -19.37 -13.51
N ASP A 84 -27.28 -19.18 -14.47
CA ASP A 84 -28.65 -19.73 -14.47
C ASP A 84 -28.62 -21.10 -15.13
N SER A 85 -28.06 -22.07 -14.40
CA SER A 85 -27.75 -23.41 -14.86
C SER A 85 -29.01 -24.24 -15.12
N ASP A 86 -30.11 -23.92 -14.44
CA ASP A 86 -31.43 -24.52 -14.65
C ASP A 86 -32.29 -23.74 -15.66
N ASN A 87 -31.81 -22.57 -16.10
CA ASN A 87 -32.44 -21.72 -17.12
C ASN A 87 -33.87 -21.31 -16.71
N SER A 88 -34.10 -21.16 -15.41
CA SER A 88 -35.36 -20.77 -14.78
C SER A 88 -35.62 -19.27 -14.92
N GLY A 89 -34.57 -18.48 -15.16
CA GLY A 89 -34.62 -17.02 -15.13
C GLY A 89 -34.48 -16.41 -13.74
N ASP A 90 -34.33 -17.25 -12.70
CA ASP A 90 -34.07 -16.88 -11.31
C ASP A 90 -32.72 -17.48 -10.87
N LEU A 91 -31.93 -16.75 -10.06
CA LEU A 91 -30.63 -17.24 -9.58
C LEU A 91 -30.77 -17.86 -8.19
N SER A 92 -30.42 -19.13 -8.05
CA SER A 92 -30.34 -19.82 -6.77
C SER A 92 -29.09 -19.43 -5.98
N GLY A 93 -29.10 -19.69 -4.66
CA GLY A 93 -27.93 -19.44 -3.80
C GLY A 93 -26.70 -20.28 -4.18
N GLU A 94 -26.90 -21.47 -4.75
CA GLU A 94 -25.82 -22.36 -5.19
C GLU A 94 -25.14 -21.83 -6.46
N GLU A 95 -25.94 -21.31 -7.38
CA GLU A 95 -25.48 -20.65 -8.60
C GLU A 95 -24.69 -19.38 -8.33
N LEU A 96 -25.14 -18.56 -7.38
CA LEU A 96 -24.40 -17.38 -6.91
C LEU A 96 -23.06 -17.78 -6.29
N ARG A 97 -23.07 -18.80 -5.42
CA ARG A 97 -21.86 -19.32 -4.79
C ARG A 97 -20.87 -19.84 -5.84
N HIS A 98 -21.34 -20.54 -6.86
CA HIS A 98 -20.49 -21.01 -7.94
C HIS A 98 -19.90 -19.83 -8.72
N ALA A 99 -20.72 -18.86 -9.10
CA ALA A 99 -20.29 -17.71 -9.89
C ALA A 99 -19.18 -16.87 -9.23
N VAL A 100 -19.26 -16.63 -7.91
CA VAL A 100 -18.23 -15.86 -7.17
C VAL A 100 -16.87 -16.58 -7.13
N ASN A 101 -16.84 -17.90 -7.31
CA ASN A 101 -15.62 -18.71 -7.23
C ASN A 101 -14.98 -19.01 -8.60
N TYR A 102 -15.62 -18.66 -9.73
CA TYR A 102 -15.00 -18.75 -11.05
C TYR A 102 -14.22 -17.46 -11.35
N ALA A 103 -12.89 -17.53 -11.24
CA ALA A 103 -11.98 -16.40 -11.45
C ALA A 103 -12.11 -15.74 -12.84
N GLU A 104 -12.60 -16.46 -13.84
CA GLU A 104 -12.76 -15.98 -15.22
C GLU A 104 -13.97 -15.04 -15.39
N LEU A 105 -14.84 -14.92 -14.38
CA LEU A 105 -16.09 -14.17 -14.46
C LEU A 105 -15.98 -12.74 -13.89
N ASP A 106 -14.88 -12.38 -13.23
CA ASP A 106 -14.66 -11.11 -12.51
C ASP A 106 -15.80 -10.70 -11.54
N VAL A 107 -16.73 -11.62 -11.21
CA VAL A 107 -17.92 -11.38 -10.38
C VAL A 107 -17.52 -10.90 -8.98
N ARG A 108 -16.41 -11.41 -8.45
CA ARG A 108 -15.85 -11.01 -7.16
C ARG A 108 -15.42 -9.54 -7.16
N ASP A 109 -14.73 -9.08 -8.20
CA ASP A 109 -14.23 -7.70 -8.29
C ASP A 109 -15.37 -6.70 -8.49
N ILE A 110 -16.42 -7.11 -9.19
CA ILE A 110 -17.60 -6.28 -9.40
C ILE A 110 -18.45 -6.23 -8.12
N ALA A 111 -18.68 -7.36 -7.46
CA ALA A 111 -19.35 -7.39 -6.15
C ALA A 111 -18.61 -6.54 -5.10
N ALA A 112 -17.28 -6.51 -5.16
CA ALA A 112 -16.46 -5.68 -4.28
C ALA A 112 -16.62 -4.16 -4.53
N ARG A 113 -17.15 -3.76 -5.69
CA ARG A 113 -17.42 -2.35 -6.07
C ARG A 113 -18.89 -1.97 -5.98
N MET A 114 -19.77 -2.85 -5.50
CA MET A 114 -21.16 -2.52 -5.25
C MET A 114 -21.34 -1.90 -3.87
N VAL A 115 -22.14 -0.84 -3.82
CA VAL A 115 -22.62 -0.22 -2.58
C VAL A 115 -24.14 -0.33 -2.61
N VAL A 116 -24.72 -1.11 -1.70
CA VAL A 116 -26.15 -1.46 -1.78
C VAL A 116 -26.86 -1.01 -0.52
N LYS A 117 -27.94 -0.24 -0.67
CA LYS A 117 -28.83 0.11 0.44
C LYS A 117 -29.92 -0.93 0.55
N HIS A 118 -29.94 -1.71 1.63
CA HIS A 118 -31.00 -2.68 1.91
C HIS A 118 -31.14 -2.94 3.42
N ASP A 119 -32.23 -3.58 3.80
CA ASP A 119 -32.47 -3.98 5.20
C ASP A 119 -31.37 -4.91 5.69
N SER A 120 -30.81 -4.62 6.86
CA SER A 120 -29.76 -5.44 7.47
C SER A 120 -30.34 -6.59 8.28
N GLU A 121 -29.85 -7.82 8.08
CA GLU A 121 -30.26 -9.01 8.85
C GLU A 121 -29.93 -8.93 10.34
N TRP A 122 -29.07 -7.99 10.72
CA TRP A 122 -28.58 -7.76 12.08
C TRP A 122 -29.50 -6.83 12.91
N PHE A 123 -30.69 -6.50 12.38
CA PHE A 123 -31.72 -5.67 13.02
C PHE A 123 -33.02 -6.46 13.31
N GLY A 124 -33.55 -6.30 14.53
CA GLY A 124 -34.89 -6.77 14.95
C GLY A 124 -35.00 -8.24 15.37
N GLY A 125 -33.92 -9.02 15.22
CA GLY A 125 -33.80 -10.38 15.75
C GLY A 125 -34.87 -11.36 15.26
N SER A 126 -35.10 -12.44 15.99
CA SER A 126 -36.01 -13.53 15.61
C SER A 126 -37.49 -13.17 15.65
N SER A 127 -37.82 -12.03 16.26
CA SER A 127 -39.17 -11.49 16.37
C SER A 127 -39.57 -10.63 15.16
N HIS A 128 -38.60 -10.19 14.36
CA HIS A 128 -38.86 -9.29 13.25
C HIS A 128 -39.74 -9.97 12.18
N HIS A 129 -40.73 -9.22 11.68
CA HIS A 129 -41.74 -9.75 10.76
C HIS A 129 -41.15 -10.33 9.46
N ARG A 130 -40.00 -9.82 9.02
CA ARG A 130 -39.25 -10.28 7.84
C ARG A 130 -38.85 -11.76 7.86
N TRP A 131 -38.69 -12.33 9.06
CA TRP A 131 -38.30 -13.73 9.24
C TRP A 131 -39.50 -14.68 9.36
N ARG A 132 -40.73 -14.14 9.37
CA ARG A 132 -41.94 -14.93 9.63
C ARG A 132 -42.16 -16.03 8.61
N THR A 133 -41.99 -15.75 7.32
CA THR A 133 -42.14 -16.76 6.26
C THR A 133 -41.02 -17.80 6.33
N PHE A 134 -39.77 -17.34 6.49
CA PHE A 134 -38.60 -18.20 6.60
C PHE A 134 -38.72 -19.21 7.76
N LEU A 135 -39.04 -18.73 8.96
CA LEU A 135 -39.18 -19.58 10.16
C LEU A 135 -40.37 -20.55 10.07
N LYS A 136 -41.39 -20.27 9.25
CA LYS A 136 -42.50 -21.19 8.99
C LYS A 136 -42.13 -22.34 8.05
N GLN A 137 -41.17 -22.10 7.14
CA GLN A 137 -40.73 -23.08 6.15
C GLN A 137 -39.58 -23.96 6.65
N LEU A 138 -38.91 -23.54 7.72
CA LEU A 138 -37.78 -24.24 8.32
C LEU A 138 -38.21 -25.54 9.04
N ASP A 139 -37.33 -26.55 9.03
CA ASP A 139 -37.51 -27.77 9.83
C ASP A 139 -37.78 -27.41 11.31
N PRO A 140 -38.86 -27.93 11.93
CA PRO A 140 -39.18 -27.68 13.33
C PRO A 140 -38.03 -27.93 14.31
N LEU A 141 -37.14 -28.89 14.02
CA LEU A 141 -35.97 -29.21 14.86
C LEU A 141 -34.93 -28.09 14.86
N CYS A 142 -34.89 -27.26 13.82
CA CYS A 142 -33.91 -26.17 13.66
C CYS A 142 -34.42 -24.81 14.15
N ILE A 143 -35.74 -24.64 14.32
CA ILE A 143 -36.36 -23.34 14.64
C ILE A 143 -35.78 -22.73 15.93
N SER A 144 -35.63 -23.52 17.00
CA SER A 144 -35.13 -23.00 18.28
C SER A 144 -33.69 -22.49 18.17
N TYR A 145 -32.83 -23.23 17.47
CA TYR A 145 -31.45 -22.84 17.19
C TYR A 145 -31.38 -21.57 16.34
N VAL A 146 -32.13 -21.50 15.24
CA VAL A 146 -32.12 -20.35 14.33
C VAL A 146 -32.67 -19.09 14.99
N ARG A 147 -33.72 -19.21 15.81
CA ARG A 147 -34.22 -18.07 16.61
C ARG A 147 -33.15 -17.53 17.54
N LYS A 148 -32.47 -18.42 18.27
CA LYS A 148 -31.37 -18.01 19.14
C LYS A 148 -30.25 -17.34 18.35
N TRP A 149 -29.89 -17.89 17.19
CA TRP A 149 -28.86 -17.29 16.33
C TRP A 149 -29.23 -15.88 15.86
N PHE A 150 -30.48 -15.66 15.41
CA PHE A 150 -30.96 -14.33 15.05
C PHE A 150 -30.91 -13.35 16.23
N ASP A 151 -31.31 -13.78 17.42
CA ASP A 151 -31.30 -12.92 18.61
C ASP A 151 -29.88 -12.61 19.10
N ASP A 152 -28.96 -13.57 19.01
CA ASP A 152 -27.54 -13.39 19.37
C ASP A 152 -26.79 -12.46 18.40
N MET A 153 -27.20 -12.45 17.12
CA MET A 153 -26.61 -11.60 16.08
C MET A 153 -27.28 -10.23 15.96
N GLU A 154 -28.36 -9.98 16.71
CA GLU A 154 -29.03 -8.69 16.71
C GLU A 154 -28.22 -7.68 17.52
N TRP A 155 -27.59 -6.72 16.84
CA TRP A 155 -26.85 -5.64 17.48
C TRP A 155 -27.28 -4.26 17.01
N MET A 156 -27.88 -4.15 15.82
CA MET A 156 -28.16 -2.85 15.21
C MET A 156 -29.21 -2.05 15.97
N SER A 157 -30.20 -2.69 16.60
CA SER A 157 -31.19 -1.98 17.42
C SER A 157 -30.56 -1.31 18.65
N GLN A 158 -29.36 -1.74 19.06
CA GLN A 158 -28.64 -1.20 20.22
C GLN A 158 -27.78 0.02 19.87
N VAL A 159 -27.64 0.35 18.58
CA VAL A 159 -26.85 1.48 18.10
C VAL A 159 -27.79 2.58 17.63
N GLU A 160 -27.71 3.76 18.24
CA GLU A 160 -28.64 4.89 18.00
C GLU A 160 -28.82 5.18 16.50
N ALA A 161 -27.73 5.24 15.74
CA ALA A 161 -27.74 5.51 14.31
C ALA A 161 -28.45 4.45 13.46
N PHE A 162 -28.64 3.24 13.96
CA PHE A 162 -29.26 2.11 13.26
C PHE A 162 -30.59 1.66 13.89
N SER A 163 -31.00 2.29 14.99
CA SER A 163 -32.16 1.89 15.78
C SER A 163 -33.51 2.07 15.09
N SER A 164 -33.56 2.81 13.98
CA SER A 164 -34.80 3.03 13.22
C SER A 164 -35.25 1.81 12.43
N GLY A 165 -34.35 0.87 12.12
CA GLY A 165 -34.63 -0.26 11.24
C GLY A 165 -34.73 0.09 9.77
N GLU A 166 -34.39 1.33 9.39
CA GLU A 166 -34.34 1.76 8.00
C GLU A 166 -33.20 1.04 7.24
N PRO A 167 -33.33 0.86 5.91
CA PRO A 167 -32.27 0.31 5.07
C PRO A 167 -30.96 1.08 5.23
N VAL A 168 -29.87 0.35 5.41
CA VAL A 168 -28.53 0.90 5.55
C VAL A 168 -27.68 0.59 4.33
N TRP A 169 -26.63 1.37 4.12
CA TRP A 169 -25.65 1.13 3.07
C TRP A 169 -24.69 0.01 3.47
N HIS A 170 -24.60 -1.00 2.62
CA HIS A 170 -23.67 -2.12 2.72
C HIS A 170 -22.59 -1.98 1.64
N MET A 171 -21.35 -2.29 2.00
CA MET A 171 -20.20 -2.25 1.11
C MET A 171 -19.19 -3.34 1.50
N HIS A 172 -18.29 -3.71 0.59
CA HIS A 172 -17.34 -4.79 0.86
C HIS A 172 -16.36 -4.41 2.01
N PRO A 173 -16.41 -5.07 3.17
CA PRO A 173 -15.73 -4.60 4.38
C PRO A 173 -14.20 -4.59 4.25
N VAL A 174 -13.61 -5.58 3.56
CA VAL A 174 -12.15 -5.63 3.36
C VAL A 174 -11.67 -4.50 2.45
N ILE A 175 -12.43 -4.17 1.40
CA ILE A 175 -12.06 -3.09 0.48
C ILE A 175 -12.22 -1.74 1.17
N PHE A 176 -13.29 -1.56 1.93
CA PHE A 176 -13.49 -0.38 2.76
C PHE A 176 -12.35 -0.19 3.76
N LEU A 177 -12.02 -1.22 4.54
CA LEU A 177 -10.90 -1.16 5.49
C LEU A 177 -9.55 -0.94 4.80
N ASN A 178 -9.34 -1.51 3.61
CA ASN A 178 -8.16 -1.24 2.81
C ASN A 178 -8.11 0.22 2.33
N ALA A 179 -9.24 0.78 1.92
CA ALA A 179 -9.35 2.20 1.54
C ALA A 179 -9.17 3.16 2.72
N LEU A 180 -9.48 2.70 3.94
CA LEU A 180 -9.19 3.41 5.19
C LEU A 180 -7.75 3.21 5.67
N SER A 181 -7.01 2.22 5.15
CA SER A 181 -5.62 2.04 5.52
C SER A 181 -4.80 3.19 4.92
N ASP A 182 -4.07 3.91 5.76
CA ASP A 182 -3.08 4.89 5.31
C ASP A 182 -2.12 4.13 4.38
N GLY A 183 -2.21 4.35 3.08
CA GLY A 183 -1.60 3.54 2.01
C GLY A 183 -0.07 3.45 1.96
N GLU A 184 0.61 3.50 3.10
CA GLU A 184 2.02 3.15 3.25
C GLU A 184 2.21 1.63 3.25
N GLU A 185 2.07 1.03 2.07
CA GLU A 185 2.48 -0.37 1.89
C GLU A 185 4.00 -0.51 2.12
N MET A 186 4.38 -1.18 3.20
CA MET A 186 5.77 -1.52 3.47
C MET A 186 6.30 -2.50 2.42
N ILE A 187 7.62 -2.53 2.21
CA ILE A 187 8.24 -3.55 1.36
C ILE A 187 7.99 -4.92 1.99
N THR A 188 7.58 -5.88 1.18
CA THR A 188 7.39 -7.28 1.61
C THR A 188 8.66 -8.11 1.49
N TYR A 189 8.70 -9.25 2.18
CA TYR A 189 9.80 -10.20 2.06
C TYR A 189 10.04 -10.59 0.59
N GLU A 190 8.98 -10.91 -0.16
CA GLU A 190 9.08 -11.34 -1.56
C GLU A 190 9.58 -10.23 -2.48
N GLN A 191 9.15 -8.99 -2.24
CA GLN A 191 9.64 -7.83 -3.00
C GLN A 191 11.13 -7.62 -2.77
N LEU A 192 11.59 -7.63 -1.51
CA LEU A 192 13.01 -7.45 -1.21
C LEU A 192 13.84 -8.64 -1.71
N LYS A 193 13.33 -9.87 -1.61
CA LYS A 193 13.97 -11.07 -2.16
C LYS A 193 14.14 -10.99 -3.68
N ALA A 194 13.11 -10.54 -4.40
CA ALA A 194 13.16 -10.38 -5.85
C ALA A 194 14.21 -9.36 -6.31
N MET A 195 14.60 -8.42 -5.43
CA MET A 195 15.66 -7.45 -5.71
C MET A 195 17.08 -7.98 -5.52
N LEU A 196 17.25 -9.15 -4.92
CA LEU A 196 18.54 -9.70 -4.53
C LEU A 196 18.91 -10.93 -5.37
N PRO A 197 20.21 -11.11 -5.69
CA PRO A 197 20.71 -12.39 -6.18
C PRO A 197 20.48 -13.53 -5.18
N ALA A 198 20.34 -14.77 -5.66
CA ALA A 198 20.03 -15.93 -4.82
C ALA A 198 21.05 -16.14 -3.68
N ASP A 199 22.34 -15.89 -3.90
CA ASP A 199 23.39 -16.01 -2.87
C ASP A 199 23.34 -14.90 -1.78
N LYS A 200 22.42 -13.93 -1.94
CA LYS A 200 22.22 -12.78 -1.06
C LYS A 200 20.89 -12.81 -0.29
N GLU A 201 20.06 -13.84 -0.47
CA GLU A 201 18.73 -13.93 0.18
C GLU A 201 18.81 -13.80 1.71
N LYS A 202 19.91 -14.23 2.35
CA LYS A 202 20.12 -14.06 3.80
C LYS A 202 20.00 -12.61 4.29
N TYR A 203 20.24 -11.62 3.42
CA TYR A 203 20.12 -10.20 3.78
C TYR A 203 18.68 -9.71 3.86
N VAL A 204 17.71 -10.42 3.27
CA VAL A 204 16.29 -10.07 3.35
C VAL A 204 15.85 -10.03 4.82
N GLN A 205 16.10 -11.11 5.57
CA GLN A 205 15.75 -11.20 6.98
C GLN A 205 16.48 -10.16 7.85
N ILE A 206 17.67 -9.73 7.44
CA ILE A 206 18.49 -8.77 8.18
C ILE A 206 17.98 -7.34 7.98
N TYR A 207 17.57 -6.99 6.75
CA TYR A 207 17.29 -5.61 6.37
C TYR A 207 15.82 -5.27 6.15
N LEU A 208 14.91 -6.24 6.07
CA LEU A 208 13.49 -5.98 5.80
C LEU A 208 12.88 -4.99 6.82
N GLU A 209 12.98 -5.31 8.11
CA GLU A 209 12.46 -4.44 9.17
C GLU A 209 13.22 -3.09 9.26
N PRO A 210 14.57 -3.05 9.27
CA PRO A 210 15.32 -1.81 9.18
C PRO A 210 14.94 -0.88 8.03
N LEU A 211 14.73 -1.43 6.83
CA LEU A 211 14.38 -0.65 5.64
C LEU A 211 12.96 -0.10 5.75
N ASN A 212 12.00 -0.91 6.20
CA ASN A 212 10.61 -0.47 6.37
C ASN A 212 10.49 0.62 7.44
N GLU A 213 11.15 0.48 8.59
CA GLU A 213 11.22 1.53 9.61
C GLU A 213 11.81 2.82 9.03
N THR A 214 12.91 2.71 8.28
CA THR A 214 13.58 3.84 7.65
C THR A 214 12.67 4.52 6.63
N MET A 215 12.06 3.76 5.73
CA MET A 215 11.20 4.31 4.67
C MET A 215 10.01 5.07 5.25
N LYS A 216 9.40 4.52 6.30
CA LYS A 216 8.34 5.19 7.05
C LYS A 216 8.83 6.49 7.68
N LEU A 217 9.93 6.44 8.43
CA LEU A 217 10.42 7.60 9.19
C LEU A 217 10.85 8.77 8.30
N PHE A 218 11.27 8.50 7.07
CA PHE A 218 11.85 9.50 6.17
C PHE A 218 11.00 9.80 4.93
N GLU A 219 9.71 9.41 4.94
CA GLU A 219 8.73 9.68 3.86
C GLU A 219 9.18 9.12 2.49
N ILE A 220 9.79 7.94 2.50
CA ILE A 220 10.15 7.18 1.30
C ILE A 220 9.00 6.21 1.01
N ASN A 221 7.82 6.76 0.77
CA ASN A 221 6.55 6.05 0.89
C ASN A 221 5.82 5.78 -0.43
N THR A 222 6.19 6.43 -1.54
CA THR A 222 5.68 6.06 -2.88
C THR A 222 6.46 4.88 -3.46
N PRO A 223 5.85 4.04 -4.32
CA PRO A 223 6.56 2.95 -5.00
C PRO A 223 7.83 3.41 -5.73
N LEU A 224 7.78 4.55 -6.43
CA LEU A 224 8.96 5.12 -7.11
C LEU A 224 10.05 5.55 -6.12
N ARG A 225 9.71 6.24 -5.02
CA ARG A 225 10.69 6.59 -3.99
C ARG A 225 11.38 5.35 -3.42
N LYS A 226 10.62 4.31 -3.11
CA LYS A 226 11.14 3.03 -2.61
C LYS A 226 12.05 2.37 -3.64
N ALA A 227 11.64 2.31 -4.90
CA ALA A 227 12.43 1.73 -5.98
C ALA A 227 13.77 2.45 -6.16
N HIS A 228 13.78 3.79 -6.22
CA HIS A 228 15.00 4.58 -6.33
C HIS A 228 15.90 4.46 -5.11
N PHE A 229 15.34 4.52 -3.89
CA PHE A 229 16.12 4.35 -2.67
C PHE A 229 16.79 2.98 -2.61
N MET A 230 16.05 1.91 -2.93
CA MET A 230 16.57 0.55 -2.99
C MET A 230 17.64 0.41 -4.07
N ALA A 231 17.42 0.94 -5.28
CA ALA A 231 18.39 0.87 -6.36
C ALA A 231 19.75 1.46 -5.95
N GLN A 232 19.74 2.62 -5.30
CA GLN A 232 20.96 3.27 -4.81
C GLN A 232 21.63 2.44 -3.70
N ILE A 233 20.86 1.93 -2.73
CA ILE A 233 21.40 1.06 -1.66
C ILE A 233 22.05 -0.21 -2.25
N LEU A 234 21.37 -0.90 -3.16
CA LEU A 234 21.89 -2.12 -3.77
C LEU A 234 23.14 -1.85 -4.60
N HIS A 235 23.26 -0.65 -5.18
CA HIS A 235 24.47 -0.18 -5.84
C HIS A 235 25.60 0.05 -4.84
N GLU A 236 25.42 0.98 -3.92
CA GLU A 236 26.47 1.45 -2.99
C GLU A 236 27.00 0.31 -2.09
N THR A 237 26.16 -0.66 -1.75
CA THR A 237 26.52 -1.76 -0.84
C THR A 237 26.89 -3.05 -1.56
N GLY A 238 26.75 -3.11 -2.89
CA GLY A 238 26.89 -4.36 -3.64
C GLY A 238 25.95 -5.45 -3.13
N PHE A 239 24.64 -5.17 -3.06
CA PHE A 239 23.61 -6.04 -2.50
C PHE A 239 23.85 -6.40 -1.03
N PHE A 240 24.06 -5.37 -0.19
CA PHE A 240 24.33 -5.47 1.25
C PHE A 240 25.63 -6.19 1.64
N LYS A 241 26.49 -6.48 0.66
CA LYS A 241 27.78 -7.15 0.89
C LYS A 241 28.77 -6.25 1.64
N TYR A 242 28.73 -4.95 1.37
CA TYR A 242 29.65 -3.96 1.91
C TYR A 242 28.86 -2.91 2.71
N THR A 243 29.06 -2.86 4.02
CA THR A 243 28.47 -1.85 4.93
C THR A 243 29.52 -0.94 5.57
N GLU A 244 30.80 -1.19 5.28
CA GLU A 244 31.92 -0.37 5.71
C GLU A 244 32.88 -0.11 4.55
N GLU A 245 33.16 1.16 4.30
CA GLU A 245 34.21 1.59 3.38
C GLU A 245 35.59 1.16 3.92
N THR A 246 36.40 0.51 3.09
CA THR A 246 37.78 0.11 3.42
C THR A 246 38.73 1.31 3.54
N ALA A 247 38.29 2.51 3.19
CA ALA A 247 39.07 3.73 3.30
C ALA A 247 39.34 4.12 4.76
N SER A 248 40.55 4.63 5.01
CA SER A 248 40.98 5.06 6.34
C SER A 248 40.29 6.33 6.86
N GLY A 249 39.56 7.05 6.00
CA GLY A 249 38.95 8.34 6.32
C GLY A 249 39.90 9.53 6.39
N LYS A 250 41.22 9.32 6.26
CA LYS A 250 42.22 10.40 6.31
C LYS A 250 42.02 11.50 5.27
N ALA A 251 41.41 11.18 4.12
CA ALA A 251 41.08 12.16 3.08
C ALA A 251 40.02 13.19 3.52
N TYR A 252 39.28 12.90 4.60
CA TYR A 252 38.29 13.80 5.18
C TYR A 252 38.84 14.66 6.32
N GLU A 253 40.10 14.46 6.73
CA GLU A 253 40.72 15.23 7.81
C GLU A 253 40.84 16.72 7.42
N GLY A 254 40.45 17.63 8.30
CA GLY A 254 40.55 19.08 8.07
C GLY A 254 39.55 19.65 7.04
N ARG A 255 38.59 18.86 6.56
CA ARG A 255 37.55 19.30 5.62
C ARG A 255 36.52 20.18 6.32
N SER A 256 36.73 21.50 6.26
CA SER A 256 35.85 22.49 6.90
C SER A 256 34.42 22.49 6.35
N ASP A 257 34.23 22.14 5.06
CA ASP A 257 32.91 21.99 4.43
C ASP A 257 32.09 20.81 5.00
N LEU A 258 32.75 19.88 5.69
CA LEU A 258 32.15 18.74 6.38
C LEU A 258 32.08 18.92 7.90
N GLY A 259 32.51 20.09 8.40
CA GLY A 259 32.64 20.37 9.83
C GLY A 259 33.84 19.69 10.50
N ASN A 260 34.73 19.05 9.74
CA ASN A 260 35.87 18.28 10.26
C ASN A 260 37.02 19.23 10.67
N ASN A 261 36.83 19.93 11.78
CA ASN A 261 37.72 20.98 12.26
C ASN A 261 38.57 20.55 13.48
N GLN A 262 38.44 19.30 13.93
CA GLN A 262 39.20 18.75 15.05
C GLN A 262 40.11 17.60 14.58
N ALA A 263 41.26 17.46 15.23
CA ALA A 263 42.19 16.38 14.93
C ALA A 263 41.53 15.02 15.19
N GLY A 264 41.55 14.15 14.18
CA GLY A 264 40.93 12.82 14.20
C GLY A 264 39.53 12.74 13.60
N ASP A 265 38.98 13.86 13.12
CA ASP A 265 37.64 13.92 12.53
C ASP A 265 37.51 13.10 11.26
N GLY A 266 38.55 13.04 10.44
CA GLY A 266 38.52 12.31 9.17
C GLY A 266 38.20 10.83 9.39
N PRO A 267 39.02 10.09 10.16
CA PRO A 267 38.74 8.69 10.50
C PRO A 267 37.46 8.48 11.34
N LEU A 268 37.16 9.40 12.25
CA LEU A 268 35.97 9.31 13.11
C LEU A 268 34.68 9.43 12.28
N PHE A 269 34.60 10.42 11.39
CA PHE A 269 33.41 10.74 10.58
C PHE A 269 33.56 10.38 9.10
N LYS A 270 34.31 9.32 8.79
CA LYS A 270 34.38 8.72 7.46
C LYS A 270 33.01 8.18 7.01
N GLY A 271 32.87 7.89 5.72
CA GLY A 271 31.68 7.27 5.13
C GLY A 271 31.23 6.01 5.87
N ARG A 272 29.98 6.00 6.35
CA ARG A 272 29.29 4.80 6.90
C ARG A 272 27.78 4.80 6.60
N GLY A 273 27.14 3.65 6.81
CA GLY A 273 25.75 3.42 6.43
C GLY A 273 25.63 2.97 4.97
N LEU A 274 24.41 2.62 4.57
CA LEU A 274 24.11 2.10 3.24
C LEU A 274 24.30 3.15 2.13
N LEU A 275 24.17 4.44 2.47
CA LEU A 275 24.40 5.59 1.57
C LEU A 275 25.53 6.53 2.03
N GLN A 276 26.47 6.04 2.85
CA GLN A 276 27.75 6.71 3.15
C GLN A 276 27.64 8.15 3.72
N ILE A 277 27.01 8.31 4.90
CA ILE A 277 27.07 9.60 5.60
C ILE A 277 28.51 9.93 5.99
N THR A 278 28.91 11.18 5.80
CA THR A 278 30.31 11.62 5.99
C THR A 278 30.36 13.01 6.61
N GLY A 279 31.30 13.26 7.52
CA GLY A 279 31.56 14.57 8.13
C GLY A 279 30.90 14.79 9.48
N ARG A 280 31.61 15.47 10.38
CA ARG A 280 31.20 15.76 11.76
C ARG A 280 29.82 16.40 11.83
N ASP A 281 29.54 17.37 10.97
CA ASP A 281 28.27 18.10 10.99
C ASP A 281 27.09 17.16 10.70
N ASN A 282 27.25 16.29 9.70
CA ASN A 282 26.22 15.33 9.31
C ASN A 282 25.99 14.27 10.38
N TYR A 283 27.06 13.71 10.95
CA TYR A 283 26.97 12.75 12.05
C TYR A 283 26.29 13.34 13.29
N THR A 284 26.65 14.57 13.65
CA THR A 284 26.12 15.25 14.83
C THR A 284 24.62 15.52 14.69
N LYS A 285 24.20 16.05 13.55
CA LYS A 285 22.78 16.33 13.26
C LYS A 285 21.95 15.04 13.13
N CYS A 286 22.52 14.01 12.50
CA CYS A 286 21.90 12.68 12.42
C CYS A 286 21.69 12.07 13.82
N GLN A 287 22.71 12.13 14.69
CA GLN A 287 22.60 11.65 16.06
C GLN A 287 21.48 12.35 16.83
N GLN A 288 21.44 13.68 16.79
CA GLN A 288 20.42 14.46 17.48
C GLN A 288 19.01 14.09 16.98
N TYR A 289 18.84 14.00 15.66
CA TYR A 289 17.57 13.61 15.07
C TYR A 289 17.13 12.22 15.52
N LEU A 290 18.02 11.23 15.45
CA LEU A 290 17.70 9.85 15.81
C LEU A 290 17.45 9.70 17.32
N ARG A 291 18.16 10.41 18.20
CA ARG A 291 17.86 10.43 19.64
C ARG A 291 16.41 10.85 19.89
N THR A 292 15.95 11.91 19.23
CA THR A 292 14.57 12.39 19.36
C THR A 292 13.56 11.41 18.79
N LYS A 293 13.79 10.91 17.56
CA LYS A 293 12.83 10.01 16.90
C LYS A 293 12.74 8.62 17.53
N LEU A 294 13.84 8.11 18.08
CA LEU A 294 13.88 6.83 18.77
C LEU A 294 13.55 6.95 20.26
N ASN A 295 13.40 8.18 20.78
CA ASN A 295 13.29 8.47 22.21
C ASN A 295 14.42 7.79 23.03
N ASP A 296 15.64 7.80 22.49
CA ASP A 296 16.81 7.14 23.08
C ASP A 296 17.96 8.14 23.21
N ASN A 297 18.10 8.74 24.39
CA ASN A 297 19.20 9.67 24.68
C ASN A 297 20.57 8.99 24.76
N SER A 298 20.62 7.65 24.86
CA SER A 298 21.86 6.88 24.92
C SER A 298 22.46 6.60 23.53
N PHE A 299 21.68 6.79 22.45
CA PHE A 299 22.16 6.63 21.08
C PHE A 299 23.38 7.52 20.82
N ASP A 300 24.49 6.92 20.39
CA ASP A 300 25.76 7.61 20.19
C ASP A 300 26.52 7.03 19.00
N ILE A 301 26.86 7.92 18.07
CA ILE A 301 27.62 7.68 16.85
C ILE A 301 28.71 8.75 16.65
N THR A 302 28.97 9.59 17.66
CA THR A 302 29.87 10.76 17.52
C THR A 302 31.04 10.76 18.49
N SER A 303 30.93 10.09 19.65
CA SER A 303 31.96 10.20 20.70
C SER A 303 33.29 9.53 20.36
N THR A 304 33.24 8.39 19.65
CA THR A 304 34.42 7.57 19.33
C THR A 304 34.22 6.80 18.03
N THR A 305 35.31 6.33 17.42
CA THR A 305 35.25 5.53 16.19
C THR A 305 34.46 4.24 16.40
N ALA A 306 34.56 3.62 17.56
CA ALA A 306 33.80 2.40 17.90
C ALA A 306 32.29 2.65 17.87
N LYS A 307 31.85 3.79 18.42
CA LYS A 307 30.45 4.23 18.38
C LYS A 307 29.99 4.60 16.97
N ALA A 308 30.81 5.35 16.23
CA ALA A 308 30.52 5.69 14.83
C ALA A 308 30.39 4.43 13.95
N SER A 309 31.19 3.38 14.20
CA SER A 309 31.12 2.09 13.48
C SER A 309 29.82 1.32 13.70
N HIS A 310 28.97 1.70 14.65
CA HIS A 310 27.61 1.16 14.71
C HIS A 310 26.80 1.45 13.44
N LEU A 311 27.07 2.54 12.72
CA LEU A 311 26.45 2.81 11.42
C LEU A 311 26.84 1.82 10.32
N SER A 312 27.85 0.97 10.55
CA SER A 312 28.27 -0.09 9.63
C SER A 312 27.91 -1.48 10.13
N ASN A 313 27.95 -1.68 11.45
CA ASN A 313 27.81 -3.00 12.08
C ASN A 313 26.40 -3.29 12.62
N ASN A 314 25.55 -2.27 12.76
CA ASN A 314 24.16 -2.42 13.15
C ASN A 314 23.24 -2.11 11.94
N PRO A 315 22.56 -3.13 11.37
CA PRO A 315 21.70 -2.96 10.19
C PRO A 315 20.62 -1.88 10.35
N ARG A 316 20.00 -1.80 11.54
CA ARG A 316 18.98 -0.79 11.85
C ARG A 316 19.57 0.62 11.77
N TYR A 317 20.71 0.86 12.42
CA TYR A 317 21.34 2.18 12.42
C TYR A 317 21.93 2.55 11.05
N ALA A 318 22.45 1.57 10.30
CA ALA A 318 22.91 1.76 8.93
C ALA A 318 21.78 2.23 8.01
N ALA A 319 20.60 1.60 8.11
CA ALA A 319 19.42 1.98 7.36
C ALA A 319 18.91 3.37 7.77
N LEU A 320 18.74 3.62 9.08
CA LEU A 320 18.25 4.91 9.60
C LEU A 320 19.15 6.10 9.21
N ALA A 321 20.48 5.93 9.30
CA ALA A 321 21.42 6.95 8.86
C ALA A 321 21.33 7.22 7.35
N SER A 322 21.02 6.19 6.55
CA SER A 322 20.84 6.31 5.10
C SER A 322 19.52 6.99 4.74
N GLY A 323 18.45 6.76 5.51
CA GLY A 323 17.22 7.54 5.39
C GLY A 323 17.42 9.01 5.79
N TYR A 324 18.22 9.28 6.83
CA TYR A 324 18.59 10.64 7.21
C TYR A 324 19.38 11.34 6.09
N PHE A 325 20.33 10.63 5.47
CA PHE A 325 21.02 11.13 4.28
C PHE A 325 20.03 11.50 3.17
N TRP A 326 19.13 10.56 2.86
CA TRP A 326 18.17 10.71 1.78
C TRP A 326 17.26 11.92 1.98
N ARG A 327 16.72 12.10 3.19
CA ARG A 327 15.74 13.15 3.48
C ARG A 327 16.37 14.51 3.79
N TYR A 328 17.43 14.55 4.61
CA TYR A 328 17.91 15.80 5.20
C TYR A 328 19.24 16.27 4.63
N ILE A 329 20.16 15.36 4.29
CA ILE A 329 21.45 15.74 3.67
C ILE A 329 21.23 16.03 2.18
N LYS A 330 20.36 15.28 1.51
CA LYS A 330 20.06 15.39 0.08
C LYS A 330 18.55 15.56 -0.18
N PRO A 331 17.93 16.66 0.28
CA PRO A 331 16.46 16.82 0.32
C PRO A 331 15.75 16.77 -1.04
N LYS A 332 16.49 16.81 -2.16
CA LYS A 332 15.95 16.69 -3.53
C LYS A 332 15.74 15.25 -3.99
N LEU A 333 16.13 14.25 -3.20
CA LEU A 333 16.05 12.85 -3.62
C LEU A 333 14.62 12.35 -3.79
N ASN A 334 13.71 12.64 -2.85
CA ASN A 334 12.29 12.29 -3.00
C ASN A 334 11.69 12.91 -4.27
N SER A 335 11.87 14.21 -4.48
CA SER A 335 11.29 14.90 -5.64
C SER A 335 11.93 14.51 -6.98
N SER A 336 13.17 13.99 -6.97
CA SER A 336 13.79 13.43 -8.17
C SER A 336 13.29 12.01 -8.44
N ALA A 337 13.11 11.20 -7.39
CA ALA A 337 12.53 9.86 -7.50
C ALA A 337 11.06 9.91 -7.95
N ASP A 338 10.28 10.88 -7.48
CA ASP A 338 8.90 11.09 -7.94
C ASP A 338 8.79 11.40 -9.44
N LYS A 339 9.87 11.89 -10.05
CA LYS A 339 9.98 12.15 -11.50
C LYS A 339 10.65 11.00 -12.27
N ASP A 340 10.91 9.88 -11.58
CA ASP A 340 11.67 8.73 -12.09
C ASP A 340 13.07 9.10 -12.63
N ASP A 341 13.70 10.14 -12.05
CA ASP A 341 14.93 10.74 -12.56
C ASP A 341 16.19 10.08 -11.97
N ILE A 342 16.52 8.89 -12.48
CA ILE A 342 17.66 8.09 -12.00
C ILE A 342 18.99 8.83 -12.15
N TYR A 343 19.12 9.71 -13.15
CA TYR A 343 20.33 10.51 -13.35
C TYR A 343 20.52 11.46 -12.17
N TRP A 344 19.55 12.31 -11.85
CA TRP A 344 19.68 13.26 -10.75
C TRP A 344 19.71 12.59 -9.38
N VAL A 345 18.95 11.51 -9.18
CA VAL A 345 19.06 10.68 -7.96
C VAL A 345 20.51 10.23 -7.76
N SER A 346 21.13 9.67 -8.81
CA SER A 346 22.51 9.18 -8.75
C SER A 346 23.53 10.32 -8.58
N VAL A 347 23.29 11.49 -9.18
CA VAL A 347 24.13 12.69 -8.96
C VAL A 347 24.10 13.14 -7.50
N TYR A 348 22.94 13.11 -6.83
CA TYR A 348 22.86 13.50 -5.42
C TYR A 348 23.53 12.50 -4.48
N VAL A 349 23.46 11.20 -4.79
CA VAL A 349 24.08 10.13 -4.00
C VAL A 349 25.59 10.10 -4.20
N ASN A 350 26.06 10.04 -5.45
CA ASN A 350 27.47 9.76 -5.77
C ASN A 350 28.26 10.98 -6.28
N GLY A 351 27.58 12.03 -6.76
CA GLY A 351 28.19 13.09 -7.53
C GLY A 351 28.33 12.73 -9.01
N TRP A 352 29.13 13.51 -9.75
CA TRP A 352 29.33 13.31 -11.19
C TRP A 352 30.76 13.68 -11.63
N ALA A 353 31.25 12.98 -12.65
CA ALA A 353 32.55 13.25 -13.25
C ALA A 353 32.54 12.89 -14.74
N VAL A 354 33.59 13.27 -15.47
CA VAL A 354 33.78 12.81 -16.85
C VAL A 354 34.12 11.32 -16.80
N GLN A 355 33.29 10.48 -17.40
CA GLN A 355 33.51 9.03 -17.45
C GLN A 355 34.23 8.61 -18.72
N LYS A 356 35.08 7.59 -18.63
CA LYS A 356 35.77 7.02 -19.81
C LYS A 356 34.79 6.32 -20.77
N LYS A 357 33.71 5.77 -20.24
CA LYS A 357 32.65 5.06 -20.97
C LYS A 357 31.30 5.50 -20.40
N PRO A 358 30.77 6.65 -20.82
CA PRO A 358 29.53 7.16 -20.26
C PRO A 358 28.34 6.31 -20.72
N TYR A 359 27.38 6.09 -19.83
CA TYR A 359 26.07 5.50 -20.14
C TYR A 359 25.21 6.48 -20.93
N TYR A 360 25.25 7.78 -20.58
CA TYR A 360 24.59 8.86 -21.30
C TYR A 360 25.59 9.61 -22.20
N PRO A 361 25.70 9.24 -23.50
CA PRO A 361 26.71 9.83 -24.39
C PRO A 361 26.47 11.32 -24.66
N ASP A 362 25.27 11.82 -24.42
CA ASP A 362 24.88 13.23 -24.56
C ASP A 362 25.25 14.09 -23.34
N LYS A 363 25.70 13.48 -22.24
CA LYS A 363 26.07 14.19 -21.00
C LYS A 363 27.59 14.35 -20.89
N ALA A 364 28.02 15.57 -20.57
CA ALA A 364 29.44 15.87 -20.36
C ALA A 364 30.04 15.21 -19.10
N LYS A 365 29.20 14.94 -18.10
CA LYS A 365 29.55 14.27 -16.85
C LYS A 365 28.40 13.36 -16.44
N GLU A 366 28.69 12.28 -15.75
CA GLU A 366 27.67 11.44 -15.13
C GLU A 366 28.20 10.78 -13.85
N PRO A 367 27.31 10.27 -12.98
CA PRO A 367 27.70 9.45 -11.84
C PRO A 367 28.45 8.20 -12.27
N ASN A 368 29.25 7.64 -11.36
CA ASN A 368 29.95 6.39 -11.68
C ASN A 368 28.96 5.22 -11.77
N HIS A 369 29.24 4.28 -12.68
CA HIS A 369 28.50 3.02 -12.86
C HIS A 369 26.98 3.21 -13.09
N MET A 370 26.60 4.17 -13.93
CA MET A 370 25.19 4.43 -14.26
C MET A 370 24.48 3.20 -14.86
N ASP A 371 25.19 2.37 -15.60
CA ASP A 371 24.68 1.10 -16.15
C ASP A 371 24.14 0.17 -15.05
N ASP A 372 24.90 -0.03 -13.97
CA ASP A 372 24.48 -0.87 -12.84
C ASP A 372 23.37 -0.20 -12.00
N ARG A 373 23.40 1.12 -11.82
CA ARG A 373 22.34 1.87 -11.12
C ARG A 373 21.00 1.77 -11.86
N VAL A 374 21.01 1.91 -13.19
CA VAL A 374 19.82 1.76 -14.02
C VAL A 374 19.30 0.33 -13.96
N ALA A 375 20.17 -0.68 -14.07
CA ALA A 375 19.76 -2.09 -13.97
C ALA A 375 19.10 -2.41 -12.61
N LYS A 376 19.67 -1.91 -11.51
CA LYS A 376 19.10 -2.09 -10.16
C LYS A 376 17.79 -1.36 -9.97
N LEU A 377 17.62 -0.19 -10.58
CA LEU A 377 16.32 0.49 -10.60
C LEU A 377 15.27 -0.34 -11.33
N SER A 378 15.58 -0.88 -12.51
CA SER A 378 14.65 -1.75 -13.24
C SER A 378 14.22 -2.96 -12.40
N ILE A 379 15.17 -3.62 -11.72
CA ILE A 379 14.86 -4.73 -10.80
C ILE A 379 13.93 -4.29 -9.68
N ALA A 380 14.22 -3.14 -9.04
CA ALA A 380 13.40 -2.63 -7.96
C ALA A 380 11.99 -2.22 -8.43
N LYS A 381 11.88 -1.53 -9.58
CA LYS A 381 10.60 -1.17 -10.20
C LYS A 381 9.74 -2.41 -10.50
N ASN A 382 10.34 -3.45 -11.08
CA ASN A 382 9.66 -4.72 -11.33
C ASN A 382 9.11 -5.36 -10.05
N ALA A 383 9.89 -5.34 -8.95
CA ALA A 383 9.42 -5.87 -7.67
C ALA A 383 8.22 -5.09 -7.10
N PHE A 384 8.08 -3.80 -7.43
CA PHE A 384 6.93 -2.98 -7.06
C PHE A 384 5.81 -2.97 -8.12
N GLY A 385 5.91 -3.74 -9.20
CA GLY A 385 4.91 -3.74 -10.28
C GLY A 385 4.85 -2.43 -11.07
N LEU A 386 5.97 -1.69 -11.15
CA LEU A 386 6.09 -0.44 -11.90
C LEU A 386 6.66 -0.73 -13.29
N GLU A 387 5.97 -0.26 -14.33
CA GLU A 387 6.43 -0.33 -15.73
C GLU A 387 7.61 0.63 -16.04
#